data_AF-A0A1L3MTI1-F1
#
_entry.id   AF-A0A1L3MTI1-F1
#
_cell.length_a   1.000
_cell.length_b   1.000
_cell.length_c   1.000
_cell.angle_alpha   90.00
_cell.angle_beta   90.00
_cell.angle_gamma   90.00
#
_symmetry.space_group_name_H-M   'P 1'
#
loop_
_entity.id
_entity.type
_entity.pdbx_description
1 polymer ?
#
loop_
_entity_poly.entity_id
_entity_poly.type
_entity_poly.pdbx_seq_one_letter_code
_entity_poly.pdbx_strand_id
1 'polypeptide(L)'
;MKVNMIVQFGIGSLSLLFATVMAWYEGSNIIQNPSKWRYSALFTRMIDGPVQNGREILQIDYFIYAAKYYPFFPIMMIISTVYLALLIGYQLCKGHKRRFLFFFFYLAPLYCCLVE
;
A
#
# COMPACT_ATOMS: atom_id res chain seq x y z
N MET A 1 -1.71 26.36 15.24
CA MET A 1 -1.12 25.42 16.23
C MET A 1 -0.12 24.53 15.51
N LYS A 2 1.16 24.51 15.92
CA LYS A 2 2.13 23.53 15.43
C LYS A 2 1.89 22.22 16.18
N VAL A 3 1.34 21.22 15.51
CA VAL A 3 1.24 19.85 16.07
C VAL A 3 2.64 19.27 16.14
N ASN A 4 2.99 18.61 17.25
CA ASN A 4 4.29 17.98 17.41
C ASN A 4 4.51 16.93 16.32
N MET A 5 5.68 16.97 15.67
CA MET A 5 6.03 16.06 14.58
C MET A 5 6.00 14.59 14.99
N ILE A 6 6.36 14.28 16.24
CA ILE A 6 6.26 12.94 16.83
C ILE A 6 4.81 12.45 16.85
N VAL A 7 3.87 13.33 17.19
CA VAL A 7 2.44 13.01 17.22
C VAL A 7 1.91 12.78 15.81
N GLN A 8 2.31 13.60 14.84
CA GLN A 8 1.93 13.41 13.43
C GLN A 8 2.44 12.08 12.86
N PHE A 9 3.69 11.73 13.18
CA PHE A 9 4.28 10.45 12.78
C PHE A 9 3.55 9.28 13.44
N GLY A 10 3.24 9.37 14.74
CA GLY A 10 2.49 8.35 15.46
C GLY A 10 1.11 8.10 14.89
N ILE A 11 0.33 9.16 14.62
CA ILE A 11 -1.00 9.05 14.02
C ILE A 11 -0.91 8.46 12.61
N GLY A 12 0.00 8.96 11.77
CA GLY A 12 0.18 8.44 10.41
C GLY A 12 0.56 6.97 10.38
N SER A 13 1.45 6.54 11.29
CA SER A 13 1.86 5.14 11.41
C SER A 13 0.71 4.25 11.88
N LEU A 14 -0.09 4.68 12.86
CA LEU A 14 -1.24 3.93 13.33
C LEU A 14 -2.30 3.79 12.22
N SER A 15 -2.58 4.87 11.49
CA SER A 15 -3.50 4.85 10.35
C SER A 15 -3.02 3.91 9.25
N LEU A 16 -1.71 3.90 8.96
CA LEU A 16 -1.12 2.99 7.98
C LEU A 16 -1.29 1.53 8.41
N LEU A 17 -0.89 1.19 9.64
CA LEU A 17 -1.02 -0.17 10.17
C LEU A 17 -2.46 -0.65 10.15
N PHE A 18 -3.40 0.19 10.58
CA PHE A 18 -4.81 -0.12 10.55
C PHE A 18 -5.31 -0.39 9.13
N ALA A 19 -4.98 0.48 8.17
CA ALA A 19 -5.35 0.30 6.78
C ALA A 19 -4.74 -0.98 6.17
N THR A 20 -3.47 -1.29 6.49
CA THR A 20 -2.81 -2.51 6.04
C THR A 20 -3.50 -3.77 6.57
N VAL A 21 -3.84 -3.81 7.86
CA VAL A 21 -4.55 -4.96 8.44
C VAL A 21 -5.92 -5.16 7.80
N MET A 22 -6.66 -4.07 7.58
CA MET A 22 -7.99 -4.14 6.95
C MET A 22 -7.91 -4.57 5.49
N ALA A 23 -6.98 -4.00 4.71
CA ALA A 23 -6.75 -4.41 3.33
C ALA A 23 -6.33 -5.88 3.24
N TRP A 24 -5.53 -6.36 4.19
CA TRP A 24 -5.13 -7.76 4.25
C TRP A 24 -6.30 -8.69 4.58
N TYR A 25 -7.15 -8.28 5.53
CA TYR A 25 -8.36 -9.01 5.90
C TYR A 25 -9.34 -9.12 4.72
N GLU A 26 -9.68 -8.01 4.06
CA GLU A 26 -10.56 -8.03 2.88
C GLU A 26 -9.94 -8.80 1.71
N GLY A 27 -8.62 -8.70 1.56
CA GLY A 27 -7.83 -9.42 0.58
C GLY A 27 -7.88 -10.93 0.74
N SER A 28 -7.94 -11.43 1.98
CA SER A 28 -7.98 -12.86 2.29
C SER A 28 -9.20 -13.59 1.71
N ASN A 29 -10.23 -12.83 1.32
CA ASN A 29 -11.42 -13.38 0.68
C ASN A 29 -11.12 -14.00 -0.70
N ILE A 30 -9.92 -13.79 -1.26
CA ILE A 30 -9.46 -14.50 -2.47
C ILE A 30 -9.45 -16.03 -2.29
N ILE A 31 -9.16 -16.53 -1.08
CA ILE A 31 -9.08 -17.98 -0.78
C ILE A 31 -10.42 -18.67 -1.08
N GLN A 32 -11.53 -17.98 -0.81
CA GLN A 32 -12.89 -18.52 -0.96
C GLN A 32 -13.43 -18.39 -2.39
N ASN A 33 -12.72 -17.69 -3.28
CA ASN A 33 -13.19 -17.35 -4.63
C ASN A 33 -12.26 -17.89 -5.73
N PRO A 34 -12.25 -19.21 -6.00
CA PRO A 34 -11.35 -19.83 -6.96
C PRO A 34 -11.50 -19.31 -8.40
N SER A 35 -12.70 -18.87 -8.78
CA SER A 35 -12.96 -18.26 -10.10
C SER A 35 -12.15 -16.97 -10.34
N LYS A 36 -11.72 -16.28 -9.27
CA LYS A 36 -10.98 -15.02 -9.35
C LYS A 36 -9.46 -15.20 -9.33
N TRP A 37 -8.96 -16.41 -9.04
CA TRP A 37 -7.51 -16.68 -8.93
C TRP A 37 -6.76 -16.36 -10.21
N ARG A 38 -7.36 -16.60 -11.38
CA ARG A 38 -6.75 -16.34 -12.69
C ARG A 38 -6.26 -14.90 -12.86
N TYR A 39 -6.96 -13.94 -12.27
CA TYR A 39 -6.72 -12.50 -12.46
C TYR A 39 -6.21 -11.78 -11.20
N SER A 40 -6.15 -12.45 -10.05
CA SER A 40 -5.79 -11.83 -8.77
C SER A 40 -4.62 -12.52 -8.07
N ALA A 41 -4.32 -13.78 -8.36
CA ALA A 41 -3.17 -14.50 -7.83
C ALA A 41 -1.97 -14.39 -8.78
N LEU A 42 -1.50 -13.16 -9.02
CA LEU A 42 -0.45 -12.88 -10.00
C LEU A 42 0.91 -13.35 -9.50
N PHE A 43 1.27 -13.02 -8.26
CA PHE A 43 2.58 -13.37 -7.71
C PHE A 43 2.69 -14.85 -7.42
N THR A 44 1.63 -15.47 -6.87
CA THR A 44 1.60 -16.92 -6.66
C THR A 44 1.81 -17.66 -7.98
N ARG A 45 1.19 -17.18 -9.07
CA ARG A 45 1.39 -17.77 -10.40
C ARG A 45 2.77 -17.58 -10.98
N MET A 46 3.42 -16.45 -10.68
CA MET A 46 4.79 -16.21 -11.13
C MET A 46 5.80 -17.09 -10.40
N ILE A 47 5.56 -17.40 -9.12
CA ILE A 47 6.52 -18.13 -8.27
C ILE A 47 6.23 -19.63 -8.28
N ASP A 48 4.99 -20.04 -7.99
CA ASP A 48 4.60 -21.44 -7.75
C ASP A 48 3.75 -22.04 -8.89
N GLY A 49 3.37 -21.23 -9.89
CA GLY A 49 2.57 -21.67 -11.02
C GLY A 49 1.05 -21.68 -10.74
N PRO A 50 0.24 -22.43 -11.50
CA PRO A 50 -1.22 -22.37 -11.40
C PRO A 50 -1.71 -22.83 -10.02
N VAL A 51 -2.35 -21.90 -9.29
CA VAL A 51 -2.93 -22.14 -7.95
C VAL A 51 -3.94 -23.29 -8.00
N GLN A 52 -3.67 -24.36 -7.25
CA GLN A 52 -4.59 -25.49 -7.12
C GLN A 52 -5.39 -25.40 -5.82
N ASN A 53 -4.81 -24.78 -4.79
CA ASN A 53 -5.45 -24.63 -3.50
C ASN A 53 -5.33 -23.20 -2.95
N GLY A 54 -6.38 -22.72 -2.27
CA GLY A 54 -6.39 -21.35 -1.74
C GLY A 54 -5.34 -21.09 -0.66
N ARG A 55 -4.79 -22.15 -0.05
CA ARG A 55 -3.69 -22.08 0.93
C ARG A 55 -2.33 -21.81 0.31
N GLU A 56 -2.17 -22.00 -1.00
CA GLU A 56 -0.93 -21.73 -1.73
C GLU A 56 -0.83 -20.24 -2.11
N ILE A 57 -1.92 -19.49 -1.98
CA ILE A 57 -1.95 -18.08 -2.37
C ILE A 57 -1.07 -17.26 -1.42
N LEU A 58 -0.11 -16.56 -2.00
CA LEU A 58 0.77 -15.64 -1.30
C LEU A 58 -0.02 -14.46 -0.72
N GLN A 59 0.37 -14.03 0.47
CA GLN A 59 -0.27 -12.91 1.16
C GLN A 59 -0.20 -11.60 0.35
N ILE A 60 0.81 -11.43 -0.51
CA ILE A 60 0.92 -10.27 -1.42
C ILE A 60 -0.27 -10.22 -2.39
N ASP A 61 -0.76 -11.37 -2.87
CA ASP A 61 -1.91 -11.42 -3.76
C ASP A 61 -3.22 -11.01 -3.05
N TYR A 62 -3.25 -11.03 -1.72
CA TYR A 62 -4.41 -10.55 -0.96
C TYR A 62 -4.56 -9.04 -1.13
N PHE A 63 -3.46 -8.30 -1.14
CA PHE A 63 -3.49 -6.85 -1.37
C PHE A 63 -3.92 -6.49 -2.79
N ILE A 64 -3.56 -7.31 -3.79
CA ILE A 64 -3.99 -7.12 -5.18
C ILE A 64 -5.48 -7.40 -5.34
N TYR A 65 -5.96 -8.46 -4.69
CA TYR A 65 -7.37 -8.77 -4.63
C TYR A 65 -8.17 -7.65 -3.97
N ALA A 66 -7.71 -7.17 -2.81
CA ALA A 66 -8.33 -6.04 -2.12
C ALA A 66 -8.33 -4.79 -2.99
N ALA A 67 -7.20 -4.42 -3.61
CA ALA A 67 -7.13 -3.25 -4.49
C ALA A 67 -8.13 -3.32 -5.65
N LYS A 68 -8.41 -4.51 -6.19
CA LYS A 68 -9.32 -4.69 -7.31
C LYS A 68 -10.80 -4.72 -6.94
N TYR A 69 -11.16 -5.32 -5.80
CA TYR A 69 -12.57 -5.57 -5.43
C TYR A 69 -13.04 -4.75 -4.23
N TYR A 70 -12.12 -4.31 -3.37
CA TYR A 70 -12.37 -3.53 -2.16
C TYR A 70 -11.30 -2.43 -1.98
N PRO A 71 -11.27 -1.42 -2.87
CA PRO A 71 -10.14 -0.48 -2.98
C PRO A 71 -10.04 0.51 -1.80
N PHE A 72 -11.03 0.57 -0.92
CA PHE A 72 -11.11 1.59 0.13
C PHE A 72 -9.89 1.58 1.07
N PHE A 73 -9.59 0.42 1.69
CA PHE A 73 -8.43 0.31 2.59
C PHE A 73 -7.09 0.37 1.86
N PRO A 74 -6.92 -0.25 0.67
CA PRO A 74 -5.74 -0.03 -0.17
C PRO A 74 -5.47 1.45 -0.49
N ILE A 75 -6.49 2.24 -0.84
CA ILE A 75 -6.35 3.68 -1.08
C ILE A 75 -5.91 4.40 0.21
N MET A 76 -6.55 4.11 1.35
CA MET A 76 -6.16 4.67 2.65
C MET A 76 -4.72 4.31 3.04
N MET A 77 -4.28 3.08 2.74
CA MET A 77 -2.91 2.61 2.94
C MET A 77 -1.92 3.44 2.11
N ILE A 78 -2.27 3.76 0.86
CA ILE A 78 -1.40 4.56 -0.03
C ILE A 78 -1.33 6.01 0.44
N ILE A 79 -2.48 6.62 0.78
CA ILE A 79 -2.53 7.99 1.29
C ILE A 79 -1.68 8.13 2.56
N SER A 80 -1.84 7.20 3.51
CA SER A 80 -1.06 7.21 4.76
C SER A 80 0.43 6.94 4.53
N THR A 81 0.78 6.01 3.63
CA THR A 81 2.17 5.75 3.24
C THR A 81 2.83 7.02 2.69
N VAL A 82 2.16 7.71 1.77
CA VAL A 82 2.71 8.94 1.21
C VAL A 82 2.80 10.04 2.26
N TYR A 83 1.78 10.19 3.10
CA TYR A 83 1.83 11.19 4.16
C TYR A 83 3.06 10.99 5.06
N LEU A 84 3.35 9.75 5.45
CA LEU A 84 4.57 9.41 6.19
C LEU A 84 5.84 9.64 5.38
N ALA A 85 5.84 9.29 4.10
CA ALA A 85 6.97 9.53 3.21
C ALA A 85 7.30 11.04 3.11
N LEU A 86 6.28 11.89 3.00
CA LEU A 86 6.43 13.34 3.00
C LEU A 86 6.96 13.88 4.33
N LEU A 87 6.48 13.35 5.45
CA LEU A 87 6.98 13.68 6.80
C LEU A 87 8.46 13.32 6.97
N ILE A 88 8.85 12.12 6.54
CA ILE A 88 10.24 11.66 6.57
C ILE A 88 11.09 12.51 5.62
N GLY A 89 10.61 12.75 4.41
CA GLY A 89 11.27 13.59 3.40
C GLY A 89 11.50 15.02 3.92
N TYR A 90 10.51 15.60 4.59
CA TYR A 90 10.64 16.91 5.24
C TYR A 90 11.73 16.91 6.32
N GLN A 91 11.79 15.88 7.16
CA GLN A 91 12.80 15.77 8.21
C GLN A 91 14.21 15.63 7.63
N LEU A 92 14.39 14.75 6.65
CA LEU A 92 15.66 14.50 5.99
C LEU A 92 16.14 15.72 5.19
N CYS A 93 15.22 16.50 4.65
CA CYS A 93 15.52 17.68 3.83
C CYS A 93 15.59 18.99 4.62
N LYS A 94 15.53 18.95 5.97
CA LYS A 94 15.65 20.11 6.88
C LYS A 94 17.04 20.79 6.87
N GLY A 95 17.72 20.78 5.73
CA GLY A 95 19.02 21.42 5.49
C GLY A 95 19.31 21.64 4.00
N HIS A 96 18.84 20.77 3.10
CA HIS A 96 19.13 20.85 1.66
C HIS A 96 17.85 20.88 0.80
N LYS A 97 17.34 22.09 0.50
CA LYS A 97 16.10 22.34 -0.29
C LYS A 97 16.05 21.61 -1.65
N ARG A 98 17.21 21.35 -2.28
CA ARG A 98 17.31 20.70 -3.59
C ARG A 98 16.92 19.21 -3.56
N ARG A 99 17.12 18.51 -2.44
CA ARG A 99 16.77 17.07 -2.30
C ARG A 99 15.27 16.85 -2.12
N PHE A 100 14.57 17.84 -1.58
CA PHE A 100 13.12 17.80 -1.39
C PHE A 100 12.35 17.78 -2.72
N LEU A 101 12.81 18.54 -3.72
CA LEU A 101 12.22 18.56 -5.06
C LEU A 101 12.37 17.23 -5.79
N PHE A 102 13.51 16.55 -5.66
CA PHE A 102 13.68 15.20 -6.21
C PHE A 102 12.73 14.19 -5.55
N PHE A 103 12.53 14.27 -4.24
CA PHE A 103 11.61 13.38 -3.52
C PHE A 103 10.16 13.50 -4.03
N PHE A 104 9.67 14.73 -4.23
CA PHE A 104 8.36 14.99 -4.84
C PHE A 104 8.28 14.54 -6.30
N PHE A 105 9.38 14.68 -7.06
CA PHE A 105 9.45 14.26 -8.46
C PHE A 105 9.36 12.73 -8.62
N TYR A 106 9.82 11.94 -7.64
CA TYR A 106 9.63 10.48 -7.62
C TYR A 106 8.25 10.03 -7.14
N LEU A 107 7.62 10.81 -6.24
CA LEU A 107 6.29 10.50 -5.70
C LEU A 107 5.15 10.77 -6.70
N ALA A 108 5.26 11.81 -7.51
CA ALA A 108 4.25 12.19 -8.51
C ALA A 108 3.95 11.10 -9.59
N PRO A 109 4.95 10.47 -10.25
CA PRO A 109 4.68 9.41 -11.22
C PRO A 109 4.11 8.15 -10.56
N LEU A 110 4.47 7.86 -9.31
CA LEU A 110 3.92 6.73 -8.56
C LEU A 110 2.42 6.87 -8.30
N TYR A 111 1.94 8.11 -8.10
CA TYR A 111 0.51 8.41 -8.01
C TYR A 111 -0.19 8.36 -9.36
N CYS A 112 0.47 8.83 -10.42
CA CYS A 112 -0.08 8.83 -11.78
C CYS A 112 -0.35 7.40 -12.27
N CYS A 113 0.61 6.49 -12.07
CA CYS A 113 0.46 5.07 -12.42
C CYS A 113 -0.54 4.29 -11.55
N LEU A 114 -0.99 4.86 -10.42
CA LEU A 114 -1.91 4.19 -9.49
C LEU A 114 -3.38 4.60 -9.70
N VAL A 115 -3.62 5.62 -10.53
CA VAL A 115 -4.94 6.16 -10.87
C VAL A 115 -5.44 5.71 -12.26
N GLU A 116 -4.56 5.18 -13.11
CA GLU A 116 -4.91 4.51 -14.38
C GLU A 116 -5.21 3.01 -14.19
#